data_AF-A0A261CES3-F1
#
_entry.id   AF-A0A261CES3-F1
#
_cell.length_a   1.000
_cell.length_b   1.000
_cell.length_c   1.000
_cell.angle_alpha   90.00
_cell.angle_beta   90.00
_cell.angle_gamma   90.00
#
_symmetry.space_group_name_H-M   'P 1'
#
loop_
_entity.id
_entity.type
_entity.pdbx_description
1 polymer ?
#
loop_
_entity_poly.entity_id
_entity_poly.type
_entity_poly.pdbx_seq_one_letter_code
_entity_poly.pdbx_strand_id
1 'polypeptide(L)'
;MGGVMSYFRGLFGAREMRILILGLDGAGKTTILYRLQVGISRQELATMLQEDELQGAVLAVLANKQDISGCLTETEVYKALGLDALRNRTIQIFKTSASKGEGLDAAMDWLANQLQQKK
;
A
#
# COMPACT_ATOMS: atom_id res chain seq x y z
N MET A 1 13.90 19.76 -6.24
CA MET A 1 14.36 18.66 -7.12
C MET A 1 15.50 17.87 -6.45
N GLY A 2 15.26 17.21 -5.30
CA GLY A 2 16.31 16.39 -4.67
C GLY A 2 15.97 15.75 -3.31
N GLY A 3 14.70 15.76 -2.88
CA GLY A 3 14.35 15.55 -1.48
C GLY A 3 13.81 14.19 -1.07
N VAL A 4 13.50 13.27 -2.00
CA VAL A 4 12.91 11.96 -1.63
C VAL A 4 13.83 10.84 -2.06
N MET A 5 14.31 10.88 -3.31
CA MET A 5 15.16 9.83 -3.87
C MET A 5 16.55 9.75 -3.20
N SER A 6 17.06 10.89 -2.68
CA SER A 6 18.32 10.92 -1.94
C SER A 6 18.19 10.27 -0.56
N TYR A 7 17.10 10.54 0.17
CA TYR A 7 16.83 9.93 1.48
C TYR A 7 16.50 8.44 1.37
N PHE A 8 15.77 8.06 0.33
CA PHE A 8 15.46 6.65 0.04
C PHE A 8 16.72 5.82 -0.16
N ARG A 9 17.74 6.36 -0.83
CA ARG A 9 19.00 5.66 -1.08
C ARG A 9 19.76 5.32 0.21
N GLY A 10 19.67 6.17 1.23
CA GLY A 10 20.28 5.92 2.55
C GLY A 10 19.50 4.90 3.39
N LEU A 11 18.19 4.78 3.17
CA LEU A 11 17.32 3.84 3.88
C LEU A 11 17.35 2.42 3.30
N PHE A 12 17.51 2.27 1.98
CA PHE A 12 17.62 0.96 1.32
C PHE A 12 18.86 0.14 1.74
N GLY A 13 19.89 0.78 2.31
CA GLY A 13 21.12 0.09 2.73
C GLY A 13 21.11 -0.47 4.16
N ALA A 14 20.12 -0.12 5.00
CA ALA A 14 20.22 -0.33 6.46
C ALA A 14 19.11 -1.20 7.07
N ARG A 15 17.98 -1.43 6.39
CA ARG A 15 16.83 -2.18 6.93
C ARG A 15 16.14 -2.98 5.84
N GLU A 16 15.69 -4.19 6.16
CA GLU A 16 14.80 -4.97 5.28
C GLU A 16 13.49 -4.19 5.09
N MET A 17 13.37 -3.52 3.95
CA MET A 17 12.19 -2.76 3.58
C MET A 17 11.31 -3.63 2.70
N ARG A 18 10.12 -3.97 3.19
CA ARG A 18 9.15 -4.76 2.44
C ARG A 18 7.96 -3.87 2.10
N ILE A 19 7.99 -3.28 0.89
CA ILE A 19 6.91 -2.44 0.37
C ILE A 19 5.93 -3.34 -0.38
N LEU A 20 4.68 -3.40 0.08
CA LEU A 20 3.62 -4.11 -0.62
C LEU A 20 2.71 -3.11 -1.34
N ILE A 21 2.87 -3.00 -2.64
CA ILE A 21 2.05 -2.14 -3.50
C ILE A 21 0.86 -2.96 -4.01
N LEU A 22 -0.33 -2.72 -3.46
CA LEU A 22 -1.57 -3.36 -3.91
C LEU A 22 -2.30 -2.48 -4.91
N GLY A 23 -2.11 -2.74 -6.21
CA GLY A 23 -2.92 -2.15 -7.26
C GLY A 23 -4.26 -2.88 -7.40
N LEU A 24 -5.34 -2.30 -6.88
CA LEU A 24 -6.69 -2.75 -7.21
C LEU A 24 -7.03 -2.24 -8.62
N ASP A 25 -6.71 -3.05 -9.62
CA ASP A 25 -6.83 -2.67 -11.03
C ASP A 25 -8.30 -2.65 -11.49
N GLY A 26 -8.92 -1.46 -11.41
CA GLY A 26 -10.29 -1.20 -11.85
C GLY A 26 -10.36 -0.43 -13.17
N ALA A 27 -9.92 -1.01 -14.29
CA ALA A 27 -10.33 -0.54 -15.61
C ALA A 27 -11.50 -1.40 -16.09
N GLY A 28 -12.73 -1.07 -15.65
CA GLY A 28 -13.96 -1.47 -16.34
C GLY A 28 -14.34 -2.96 -16.41
N LYS A 29 -13.75 -3.86 -15.63
CA LYS A 29 -14.17 -5.28 -15.64
C LYS A 29 -15.18 -5.52 -14.54
N THR A 30 -16.45 -5.57 -14.92
CA THR A 30 -17.62 -6.16 -14.26
C THR A 30 -17.41 -6.51 -12.78
N THR A 31 -18.10 -5.77 -11.90
CA THR A 31 -18.18 -5.83 -10.42
C THR A 31 -18.04 -7.22 -9.75
N ILE A 32 -18.27 -8.31 -10.47
CA ILE A 32 -18.11 -9.70 -10.03
C ILE A 32 -16.62 -10.11 -9.96
N LEU A 33 -15.80 -9.79 -10.98
CA LEU A 33 -14.37 -10.12 -10.98
C LEU A 33 -13.61 -9.31 -9.93
N TYR A 34 -14.03 -8.07 -9.71
CA TYR A 34 -13.42 -7.19 -8.72
C TYR A 34 -13.53 -7.76 -7.29
N ARG A 35 -14.69 -8.32 -6.92
CA ARG A 35 -14.89 -8.94 -5.60
C ARG A 35 -14.09 -10.23 -5.43
N LEU A 36 -13.93 -11.00 -6.50
CA LEU A 36 -13.07 -12.20 -6.50
C LEU A 36 -11.59 -11.82 -6.34
N GLN A 37 -11.12 -10.83 -7.08
CA GLN A 37 -9.74 -10.36 -7.02
C GLN A 37 -9.43 -9.72 -5.66
N VAL A 38 -10.35 -8.94 -5.10
CA VAL A 38 -10.23 -8.41 -3.73
C VAL A 38 -10.12 -9.53 -2.69
N GLY A 39 -10.95 -10.58 -2.81
CA GLY A 39 -10.89 -11.74 -1.92
C GLY A 39 -9.56 -12.47 -2.00
N ILE A 40 -9.03 -12.66 -3.22
CA ILE A 40 -7.72 -13.26 -3.47
C ILE A 40 -6.61 -12.36 -2.90
N SER A 41 -6.63 -11.06 -3.20
CA SER A 41 -5.65 -10.11 -2.68
C SER A 41 -5.65 -10.03 -1.16
N ARG A 42 -6.81 -10.16 -0.51
CA ARG A 42 -6.90 -10.26 0.95
C ARG A 42 -6.24 -11.54 1.47
N GLN A 43 -6.51 -12.69 0.84
CA GLN A 43 -5.94 -13.96 1.28
C GLN A 43 -4.42 -13.98 1.09
N GLU A 44 -3.94 -13.50 -0.06
CA GLU A 44 -2.51 -13.36 -0.34
C GLU A 44 -1.84 -12.38 0.62
N LEU A 45 -2.45 -11.22 0.88
CA LEU A 45 -1.98 -10.27 1.88
C LEU A 45 -1.88 -10.91 3.26
N ALA A 46 -2.92 -11.66 3.68
CA ALA A 46 -2.92 -12.34 4.96
C ALA A 46 -1.80 -13.39 5.05
N THR A 47 -1.62 -14.19 4.00
CA THR A 47 -0.55 -15.20 3.93
C THR A 47 0.83 -14.56 3.95
N MET A 48 1.07 -13.51 3.14
CA MET A 48 2.34 -12.78 3.17
C MET A 48 2.61 -12.19 4.56
N LEU A 49 1.60 -11.59 5.21
CA LEU A 49 1.78 -10.98 6.53
C LEU A 49 1.92 -11.98 7.68
N GLN A 50 1.73 -13.28 7.44
CA GLN A 50 2.02 -14.35 8.40
C GLN A 50 3.50 -14.74 8.42
N GLU A 51 4.28 -14.39 7.40
CA GLU A 51 5.72 -14.64 7.37
C GLU A 51 6.42 -13.89 8.52
N ASP A 52 7.29 -14.60 9.26
CA ASP A 52 7.99 -14.03 10.41
C ASP A 52 8.86 -12.84 10.02
N GLU A 53 9.43 -12.87 8.82
CA GLU A 53 10.22 -11.78 8.24
C GLU A 53 9.41 -10.50 8.01
N LEU A 54 8.09 -10.62 7.92
CA LEU A 54 7.17 -9.52 7.77
C LEU A 54 6.58 -9.06 9.12
N GLN A 55 6.91 -9.69 10.24
CA GLN A 55 6.54 -9.16 11.56
C GLN A 55 7.12 -7.77 11.78
N GLY A 56 6.25 -6.81 12.14
CA GLY A 56 6.66 -5.44 12.37
C GLY A 56 6.94 -4.61 11.10
N ALA A 57 6.78 -5.17 9.90
CA ALA A 57 6.86 -4.40 8.66
C ALA A 57 5.83 -3.25 8.64
N VAL A 58 6.26 -2.11 8.11
CA VAL A 58 5.39 -0.95 7.83
C VAL A 58 4.68 -1.20 6.51
N LEU A 59 3.36 -1.03 6.48
CA LEU A 59 2.54 -1.31 5.30
C LEU A 59 1.99 0.00 4.71
N ALA A 60 2.48 0.37 3.53
CA ALA A 60 1.88 1.42 2.71
C ALA A 60 1.01 0.78 1.62
N VAL A 61 -0.28 1.07 1.60
CA VAL A 61 -1.22 0.57 0.59
C VAL A 61 -1.46 1.68 -0.43
N LEU A 62 -1.06 1.47 -1.69
CA LEU A 62 -1.31 2.43 -2.77
C LEU A 62 -2.63 2.10 -3.47
N ALA A 63 -3.71 2.75 -3.07
CA ALA A 63 -5.01 2.66 -3.75
C ALA A 63 -4.92 3.37 -5.10
N ASN A 64 -4.52 2.63 -6.13
CA ASN A 64 -4.27 3.15 -7.48
C ASN A 64 -5.57 3.46 -8.24
N LYS A 65 -5.44 4.24 -9.33
CA LYS A 65 -6.53 4.61 -10.26
C LYS A 65 -7.63 5.47 -9.62
N GLN A 66 -7.27 6.31 -8.64
CA GLN A 66 -8.20 7.24 -8.01
C GLN A 66 -8.63 8.39 -8.92
N ASP A 67 -8.04 8.48 -10.12
CA ASP A 67 -8.44 9.38 -11.19
C ASP A 67 -9.64 8.88 -12.01
N ILE A 68 -10.11 7.64 -11.79
CA ILE A 68 -11.21 7.02 -12.53
C ILE A 68 -12.51 7.05 -11.73
N SER A 69 -13.60 7.47 -12.38
CA SER A 69 -14.95 7.43 -11.82
C SER A 69 -15.37 6.02 -11.40
N GLY A 70 -15.94 5.87 -10.20
CA GLY A 70 -16.37 4.57 -9.69
C GLY A 70 -15.25 3.72 -9.07
N CYS A 71 -14.06 4.29 -8.84
CA CYS A 71 -13.04 3.65 -8.02
C CYS A 71 -13.50 3.51 -6.56
N LEU A 72 -12.97 2.52 -5.86
CA LEU A 72 -13.20 2.42 -4.43
C LEU A 72 -12.58 3.60 -3.67
N THR A 73 -13.28 4.05 -2.65
CA THR A 73 -12.75 4.96 -1.64
C THR A 73 -11.73 4.26 -0.75
N GLU A 74 -10.88 5.02 -0.06
CA GLU A 74 -9.91 4.49 0.92
C GLU A 74 -10.56 3.57 1.96
N THR A 75 -11.76 3.93 2.44
CA THR A 75 -12.49 3.14 3.44
C THR A 75 -12.96 1.81 2.87
N GLU A 76 -13.40 1.79 1.61
CA GLU A 76 -13.80 0.56 0.95
C GLU A 76 -12.59 -0.33 0.68
N VAL A 77 -11.46 0.25 0.24
CA VAL A 77 -10.18 -0.48 0.08
C VAL A 77 -9.73 -1.08 1.41
N TYR A 78 -9.82 -0.32 2.51
CA TYR A 78 -9.46 -0.77 3.85
C TYR A 78 -10.25 -2.02 4.26
N LYS A 79 -11.58 -1.98 4.10
CA LYS A 79 -12.48 -3.10 4.43
C LYS A 79 -12.29 -4.28 3.47
N ALA A 80 -12.13 -4.00 2.18
CA ALA A 80 -11.93 -5.00 1.13
C ALA A 80 -10.70 -5.87 1.41
N LEU A 81 -9.59 -5.25 1.78
CA LEU A 81 -8.34 -5.93 2.14
C LEU A 81 -8.36 -6.54 3.54
N GLY A 82 -9.42 -6.32 4.33
CA GLY A 82 -9.54 -6.85 5.69
C GLY A 82 -8.50 -6.27 6.66
N LEU A 83 -8.09 -5.02 6.44
CA LEU A 83 -7.06 -4.37 7.25
C LEU A 83 -7.51 -4.18 8.71
N ASP A 84 -8.82 -4.25 8.98
CA ASP A 84 -9.41 -4.27 10.32
C ASP A 84 -8.83 -5.35 11.24
N ALA A 85 -8.37 -6.47 10.67
CA ALA A 85 -7.77 -7.59 11.38
C ALA A 85 -6.29 -7.35 11.73
N LEU A 86 -5.65 -6.35 11.13
CA LEU A 86 -4.23 -6.06 11.25
C LEU A 86 -3.94 -4.93 12.24
N ARG A 87 -4.69 -4.86 13.35
CA ARG A 87 -4.65 -3.75 14.33
C ARG A 87 -3.28 -3.51 14.96
N ASN A 88 -2.40 -4.52 14.95
CA ASN A 88 -1.08 -4.45 15.56
C ASN A 88 0.01 -3.96 14.59
N ARG A 89 -0.36 -3.43 13.41
CA ARG A 89 0.58 -2.99 12.38
C ARG A 89 0.37 -1.52 12.04
N THR A 90 1.48 -0.85 11.68
CA THR A 90 1.45 0.51 11.14
C THR A 90 1.04 0.43 9.67
N ILE A 91 -0.18 0.89 9.37
CA ILE A 91 -0.77 0.82 8.03
C ILE A 91 -1.26 2.20 7.63
N GLN A 92 -0.95 2.62 6.40
CA GLN A 92 -1.50 3.82 5.80
C GLN A 92 -1.91 3.54 4.34
N ILE A 93 -3.08 4.04 3.96
CA ILE A 93 -3.56 4.01 2.58
C ILE A 93 -3.24 5.36 1.93
N PHE A 94 -2.74 5.31 0.70
CA PHE A 94 -2.50 6.46 -0.16
C PHE A 94 -3.34 6.33 -1.41
N LYS A 95 -4.11 7.38 -1.71
CA LYS A 95 -4.73 7.54 -3.02
C LYS A 95 -3.65 7.80 -4.05
N THR A 96 -3.56 6.98 -5.08
CA THR A 96 -2.56 7.15 -6.13
C THR A 96 -3.17 7.12 -7.52
N SER A 97 -2.50 7.80 -8.44
CA SER A 97 -2.71 7.65 -9.87
C SER A 97 -1.35 7.47 -10.53
N ALA A 98 -1.00 6.22 -10.83
CA ALA A 98 0.31 5.91 -11.42
C ALA A 98 0.51 6.57 -12.79
N SER A 99 -0.56 6.76 -13.57
CA SER A 99 -0.53 7.43 -14.87
C SER A 99 -0.26 8.94 -14.76
N LYS A 100 -0.70 9.57 -13.66
CA LYS A 100 -0.49 11.00 -13.40
C LYS A 100 0.68 11.30 -12.45
N GLY A 101 1.27 10.26 -11.85
CA GLY A 101 2.29 10.39 -10.82
C GLY A 101 1.77 10.91 -9.47
N GLU A 102 0.44 10.90 -9.25
CA GLU A 102 -0.16 11.48 -8.04
C GLU A 102 -0.10 10.50 -6.86
N GLY A 103 0.14 11.02 -5.66
CA GLY A 103 0.11 10.29 -4.39
C GLY A 103 1.34 9.44 -4.08
N LEU A 104 2.24 9.24 -5.06
CA LEU A 104 3.49 8.49 -4.87
C LEU A 104 4.45 9.22 -3.94
N ASP A 105 4.70 10.51 -4.15
CA ASP A 105 5.61 11.28 -3.31
C ASP A 105 5.17 11.28 -1.84
N ALA A 106 3.87 11.48 -1.59
CA ALA A 106 3.31 11.44 -0.24
C ALA A 106 3.48 10.07 0.43
N ALA A 107 3.29 8.97 -0.32
CA ALA A 107 3.51 7.63 0.19
C ALA A 107 4.97 7.38 0.55
N MET A 108 5.88 7.85 -0.30
CA MET A 108 7.31 7.73 -0.11
C MET A 108 7.79 8.56 1.09
N ASP A 109 7.32 9.79 1.25
CA ASP A 109 7.63 10.65 2.40
C ASP A 109 7.15 10.02 3.72
N TRP A 110 5.93 9.48 3.73
CA TRP A 110 5.42 8.78 4.91
C TRP A 110 6.25 7.54 5.24
N LEU A 111 6.59 6.71 4.24
CA LEU A 111 7.43 5.54 4.43
C LEU A 111 8.78 5.93 5.04
N ALA A 112 9.43 6.96 4.50
CA ALA A 112 10.71 7.45 5.01
C ALA A 112 10.61 7.88 6.49
N ASN A 113 9.54 8.59 6.86
CA ASN A 113 9.29 9.02 8.23
C ASN A 113 9.04 7.84 9.18
N GLN A 114 8.22 6.85 8.80
CA GLN A 114 7.94 5.68 9.64
C GLN A 114 9.20 4.85 9.91
N LEU A 115 10.07 4.73 8.91
CA LEU A 115 11.31 3.97 9.03
C LEU A 115 12.34 4.64 9.96
N GLN A 116 12.33 5.97 10.03
CA GLN A 116 13.17 6.74 10.97
C GLN A 116 12.68 6.63 12.42
N GLN A 117 11.36 6.54 12.63
CA GLN A 117 10.75 6.48 13.97
C GLN A 117 10.96 5.14 14.67
N LYS A 118 11.06 4.02 13.93
CA LYS A 118 11.32 2.69 14.49
C LYS A 118 12.78 2.47 14.91
N LYS A 119 13.50 3.48 15.39
CA LYS A 119 14.92 3.33 15.79
C LYS A 119 15.08 2.40 16.98
#